data_AF-I9AF66-F1
#
_entry.id   AF-I9AF66-F1
#
_cell.length_a   1.000
_cell.length_b   1.000
_cell.length_c   1.000
_cell.angle_alpha   90.00
_cell.angle_beta   90.00
_cell.angle_gamma   90.00
#
_symmetry.space_group_name_H-M   'P 1'
#
loop_
_entity.id
_entity.type
_entity.pdbx_description
1 polymer ?
#
loop_
_entity_poly.entity_id
_entity_poly.type
_entity_poly.pdbx_seq_one_letter_code
_entity_poly.pdbx_strand_id
1 'polypeptide(L)'
;MRYVRILSKYLRILLGKSALHVNQGIGKIYSKEGIKGYYNDLTLKINWHGETDKRGLPMNVKMDGEKIYFPTTVIQYGLGNYDLYLLTKQDIYFEQFWKSVDWVVNEQDELGGWDVFERIGSKKFYKYSAMTQGEGASLLIRAFQENGDEEFVDRAKKAIDLMLLPVEKGGTARYVNDKLFLEEVVESKPVLILNGWIFAVFGLYDIFKATSDGRYKEALQRTLDTLKDELYKYDTGYWSYYDQCGNLASPFYHKLHIALLEVLYELFNTIEFKTVKEKWESYLSNKFKRTRAFIVKAYQKIKEPGEVVLIK
;
A
#
# COMPACT_ATOMS: atom_id res chain seq x y z
N MET A 1 -29.23 -14.78 -0.62
CA MET A 1 -28.25 -14.49 -1.71
C MET A 1 -27.07 -13.60 -1.28
N ARG A 2 -27.24 -12.53 -0.48
CA ARG A 2 -26.14 -11.65 0.00
C ARG A 2 -25.10 -12.39 0.85
N TYR A 3 -25.54 -13.19 1.84
CA TYR A 3 -24.65 -13.96 2.71
C TYR A 3 -23.82 -15.02 1.97
N VAL A 4 -24.40 -15.72 0.99
CA VAL A 4 -23.70 -16.72 0.17
C VAL A 4 -22.59 -16.08 -0.69
N ARG A 5 -22.82 -14.87 -1.22
CA ARG A 5 -21.81 -14.09 -1.98
C ARG A 5 -20.69 -13.55 -1.10
N ILE A 6 -21.02 -13.16 0.14
CA ILE A 6 -20.03 -12.73 1.14
C ILE A 6 -19.15 -13.92 1.55
N LEU A 7 -19.76 -15.07 1.84
CA LEU A 7 -19.05 -16.33 2.13
C LEU A 7 -18.19 -16.79 0.94
N SER A 8 -18.66 -16.68 -0.31
CA SER A 8 -17.87 -17.07 -1.48
C SER A 8 -16.72 -16.11 -1.80
N LYS A 9 -16.88 -14.80 -1.60
CA LYS A 9 -15.77 -13.82 -1.65
C LYS A 9 -14.75 -14.09 -0.55
N TYR A 10 -15.19 -14.42 0.66
CA TYR A 10 -14.29 -14.76 1.75
C TYR A 10 -13.60 -16.11 1.56
N LEU A 11 -14.27 -17.11 1.00
CA LEU A 11 -13.65 -18.35 0.55
C LEU A 11 -12.59 -18.07 -0.52
N ARG A 12 -12.84 -17.18 -1.49
CA ARG A 12 -11.82 -16.76 -2.47
C ARG A 12 -10.66 -16.00 -1.82
N ILE A 13 -10.90 -15.12 -0.86
CA ILE A 13 -9.85 -14.42 -0.09
C ILE A 13 -9.04 -15.42 0.75
N LEU A 14 -9.70 -16.37 1.42
CA LEU A 14 -9.06 -17.44 2.22
C LEU A 14 -8.27 -18.43 1.34
N LEU A 15 -8.72 -18.65 0.11
CA LEU A 15 -8.03 -19.48 -0.89
C LEU A 15 -6.98 -18.71 -1.71
N GLY A 16 -6.72 -17.42 -1.41
CA GLY A 16 -5.75 -16.61 -2.14
C GLY A 16 -6.14 -16.30 -3.60
N LYS A 17 -7.41 -16.44 -3.96
CA LYS A 17 -7.98 -16.24 -5.31
C LYS A 17 -8.59 -14.85 -5.51
N SER A 18 -8.21 -13.86 -4.70
CA SER A 18 -8.56 -12.45 -4.93
C SER A 18 -7.33 -11.72 -5.43
N ALA A 19 -7.43 -11.04 -6.58
CA ALA A 19 -6.35 -10.22 -7.11
C ALA A 19 -5.89 -9.12 -6.12
N LEU A 20 -6.76 -8.70 -5.19
CA LEU A 20 -6.44 -7.74 -4.14
C LEU A 20 -5.51 -8.31 -3.06
N HIS A 21 -5.57 -9.62 -2.81
CA HIS A 21 -4.84 -10.33 -1.74
C HIS A 21 -4.00 -11.49 -2.31
N VAL A 22 -3.19 -11.19 -3.33
CA VAL A 22 -2.15 -12.09 -3.82
C VAL A 22 -0.95 -12.06 -2.89
N ASN A 23 -0.19 -13.18 -2.81
CA ASN A 23 1.02 -13.24 -2.01
C ASN A 23 1.99 -12.10 -2.39
N GLN A 24 2.42 -11.31 -1.41
CA GLN A 24 3.25 -10.13 -1.59
C GLN A 24 4.45 -10.27 -0.65
N GLY A 25 5.62 -10.53 -1.25
CA GLY A 25 6.88 -10.68 -0.55
C GLY A 25 7.78 -9.45 -0.70
N ILE A 26 9.05 -9.64 -0.42
CA ILE A 26 10.11 -8.66 -0.67
C ILE A 26 10.24 -8.45 -2.19
N GLY A 27 10.41 -7.20 -2.63
CA GLY A 27 10.64 -6.86 -4.03
C GLY A 27 11.84 -7.63 -4.61
N LYS A 28 11.75 -8.09 -5.85
CA LYS A 28 12.77 -9.00 -6.43
C LYS A 28 14.03 -8.29 -6.93
N ILE A 29 13.92 -7.00 -7.24
CA ILE A 29 14.93 -6.24 -8.00
C ILE A 29 14.95 -4.75 -7.61
N TYR A 30 14.51 -4.41 -6.39
CA TYR A 30 14.64 -3.05 -5.88
C TYR A 30 16.10 -2.70 -5.61
N SER A 31 16.39 -1.40 -5.52
CA SER A 31 17.74 -0.90 -5.22
C SER A 31 17.73 -0.14 -3.89
N LYS A 32 18.79 -0.34 -3.10
CA LYS A 32 19.01 0.37 -1.83
C LYS A 32 19.45 1.81 -2.08
N GLU A 33 20.29 2.02 -3.09
CA GLU A 33 20.93 3.32 -3.38
C GLU A 33 20.25 4.07 -4.53
N GLY A 34 19.74 3.36 -5.54
CA GLY A 34 19.11 3.94 -6.72
C GLY A 34 17.61 3.70 -6.79
N ILE A 35 16.98 4.09 -7.90
CA ILE A 35 15.61 3.66 -8.25
C ILE A 35 15.74 2.49 -9.25
N LYS A 36 15.01 1.40 -8.99
CA LYS A 36 14.87 0.19 -9.84
C LYS A 36 13.46 -0.39 -9.63
N GLY A 37 13.32 -1.71 -9.46
CA GLY A 37 12.04 -2.33 -9.14
C GLY A 37 11.44 -1.83 -7.82
N TYR A 38 10.19 -2.16 -7.57
CA TYR A 38 9.48 -1.76 -6.36
C TYR A 38 9.88 -2.61 -5.14
N TYR A 39 9.74 -2.00 -3.97
CA TYR A 39 10.18 -2.56 -2.69
C TYR A 39 9.38 -3.78 -2.23
N ASN A 40 8.15 -3.91 -2.70
CA ASN A 40 7.26 -5.04 -2.45
C ASN A 40 6.99 -5.79 -3.75
N ASP A 41 6.92 -7.12 -3.69
CA ASP A 41 6.64 -7.94 -4.87
C ASP A 41 5.17 -7.82 -5.29
N LEU A 42 4.92 -6.85 -6.19
CA LEU A 42 3.62 -6.62 -6.80
C LEU A 42 3.45 -7.40 -8.12
N THR A 43 4.40 -8.23 -8.53
CA THR A 43 4.32 -8.94 -9.83
C THR A 43 3.10 -9.85 -9.92
N LEU A 44 2.56 -10.38 -8.82
CA LEU A 44 1.33 -11.17 -8.87
C LEU A 44 0.05 -10.33 -9.01
N LYS A 45 0.12 -9.00 -8.79
CA LYS A 45 -1.02 -8.09 -8.97
C LYS A 45 -1.41 -7.92 -10.44
N ILE A 46 -0.49 -8.24 -11.37
CA ILE A 46 -0.76 -8.17 -12.80
C ILE A 46 -1.68 -9.29 -13.31
N ASN A 47 -1.84 -10.37 -12.52
CA ASN A 47 -2.78 -11.47 -12.80
C ASN A 47 -4.21 -11.03 -12.47
N TRP A 48 -4.65 -9.96 -13.12
CA TRP A 48 -5.98 -9.40 -12.96
C TRP A 48 -7.01 -10.26 -13.68
N HIS A 49 -7.93 -10.84 -12.91
CA HIS A 49 -9.03 -11.66 -13.43
C HIS A 49 -10.37 -10.92 -13.42
N GLY A 50 -10.35 -9.61 -13.16
CA GLY A 50 -11.53 -8.75 -13.16
C GLY A 50 -11.75 -8.05 -14.51
N GLU A 51 -12.60 -7.03 -14.50
CA GLU A 51 -12.87 -6.20 -15.67
C GLU A 51 -11.65 -5.38 -16.06
N THR A 52 -11.45 -5.13 -17.34
CA THR A 52 -10.43 -4.22 -17.85
C THR A 52 -11.04 -3.21 -18.81
N ASP A 53 -10.40 -2.05 -18.95
CA ASP A 53 -10.74 -1.10 -20.00
C ASP A 53 -10.24 -1.58 -21.38
N LYS A 54 -10.50 -0.81 -22.44
CA LYS A 54 -10.05 -1.14 -23.80
C LYS A 54 -8.52 -1.16 -23.95
N ARG A 55 -7.77 -0.56 -23.03
CA ARG A 55 -6.31 -0.50 -23.02
C ARG A 55 -5.69 -1.65 -22.22
N GLY A 56 -6.51 -2.37 -21.43
CA GLY A 56 -6.09 -3.46 -20.56
C GLY A 56 -5.85 -3.04 -19.11
N LEU A 57 -6.22 -1.81 -18.72
CA LEU A 57 -6.08 -1.35 -17.34
C LEU A 57 -7.14 -1.98 -16.44
N PRO A 58 -6.79 -2.38 -15.22
CA PRO A 58 -7.73 -3.01 -14.30
C PRO A 58 -8.83 -2.05 -13.87
N MET A 59 -10.08 -2.52 -13.96
CA MET A 59 -11.26 -1.83 -13.48
C MET A 59 -11.96 -2.64 -12.39
N ASN A 60 -12.31 -1.92 -11.33
CA ASN A 60 -13.02 -2.38 -10.16
C ASN A 60 -14.53 -2.23 -10.38
N VAL A 61 -15.34 -3.16 -9.85
CA VAL A 61 -16.81 -3.10 -10.03
C VAL A 61 -17.49 -2.82 -8.70
N LYS A 62 -18.27 -1.72 -8.61
CA LYS A 62 -19.09 -1.40 -7.44
C LYS A 62 -20.24 -2.40 -7.27
N MET A 63 -20.98 -2.27 -6.16
CA MET A 63 -22.12 -3.16 -5.87
C MET A 63 -23.28 -3.02 -6.85
N ASP A 64 -23.50 -1.82 -7.37
CA ASP A 64 -24.51 -1.49 -8.38
C ASP A 64 -24.09 -1.92 -9.80
N GLY A 65 -22.88 -2.44 -9.97
CA GLY A 65 -22.33 -2.86 -11.26
C GLY A 65 -21.56 -1.76 -11.99
N GLU A 66 -21.46 -0.56 -11.43
CA GLU A 66 -20.65 0.52 -12.00
C GLU A 66 -19.17 0.12 -12.04
N LYS A 67 -18.53 0.31 -13.19
CA LYS A 67 -17.09 0.07 -13.35
C LYS A 67 -16.33 1.35 -13.05
N ILE A 68 -15.34 1.25 -12.19
CA ILE A 68 -14.48 2.37 -11.78
C ILE A 68 -13.02 1.97 -11.80
N TYR A 69 -12.14 2.94 -11.93
CA TYR A 69 -10.73 2.76 -11.62
C TYR A 69 -10.52 3.01 -10.13
N PHE A 70 -9.88 2.07 -9.44
CA PHE A 70 -9.37 2.33 -8.09
C PHE A 70 -7.89 2.71 -8.21
N PRO A 71 -7.49 3.95 -7.84
CA PRO A 71 -6.14 4.44 -8.12
C PRO A 71 -5.04 3.50 -7.63
N THR A 72 -5.14 3.00 -6.40
CA THR A 72 -4.20 2.03 -5.82
C THR A 72 -4.06 0.77 -6.67
N THR A 73 -5.15 0.29 -7.29
CA THR A 73 -5.10 -0.90 -8.15
C THR A 73 -4.36 -0.61 -9.45
N VAL A 74 -4.61 0.53 -10.09
CA VAL A 74 -3.91 0.92 -11.34
C VAL A 74 -2.43 1.16 -11.10
N ILE A 75 -2.09 1.80 -9.98
CA ILE A 75 -0.71 2.08 -9.57
C ILE A 75 0.04 0.78 -9.27
N GLN A 76 -0.53 -0.11 -8.44
CA GLN A 76 0.11 -1.41 -8.14
C GLN A 76 0.25 -2.29 -9.39
N TYR A 77 -0.71 -2.22 -10.31
CA TYR A 77 -0.62 -2.87 -11.61
C TYR A 77 0.56 -2.32 -12.43
N GLY A 78 0.74 -1.01 -12.47
CA GLY A 78 1.87 -0.36 -13.13
C GLY A 78 3.21 -0.77 -12.54
N LEU A 79 3.36 -0.69 -11.21
CA LEU A 79 4.58 -1.09 -10.49
C LEU A 79 4.91 -2.57 -10.72
N GLY A 80 3.92 -3.46 -10.65
CA GLY A 80 4.10 -4.89 -10.90
C GLY A 80 4.50 -5.20 -12.35
N ASN A 81 3.95 -4.47 -13.32
CA ASN A 81 4.35 -4.58 -14.73
C ASN A 81 5.78 -4.07 -14.94
N TYR A 82 6.16 -2.95 -14.34
CA TYR A 82 7.53 -2.45 -14.44
C TYR A 82 8.55 -3.44 -13.87
N ASP A 83 8.26 -4.05 -12.71
CA ASP A 83 9.10 -5.10 -12.14
C ASP A 83 9.25 -6.30 -13.08
N LEU A 84 8.15 -6.74 -13.72
CA LEU A 84 8.20 -7.83 -14.68
C LEU A 84 8.93 -7.46 -15.96
N TYR A 85 8.80 -6.22 -16.45
CA TYR A 85 9.62 -5.72 -17.55
C TYR A 85 11.11 -5.79 -17.19
N LEU A 86 11.50 -5.29 -16.02
CA LEU A 86 12.90 -5.32 -15.60
C LEU A 86 13.45 -6.74 -15.48
N LEU A 87 12.64 -7.70 -15.02
CA LEU A 87 13.00 -9.12 -14.87
C LEU A 87 13.06 -9.88 -16.20
N THR A 88 12.13 -9.61 -17.13
CA THR A 88 11.91 -10.45 -18.32
C THR A 88 12.29 -9.79 -19.63
N LYS A 89 12.39 -8.46 -19.65
CA LYS A 89 12.60 -7.62 -20.84
C LYS A 89 11.54 -7.78 -21.93
N GLN A 90 10.31 -8.18 -21.57
CA GLN A 90 9.19 -8.28 -22.51
C GLN A 90 8.43 -6.95 -22.60
N ASP A 91 8.28 -6.44 -23.82
CA ASP A 91 7.68 -5.14 -24.10
C ASP A 91 6.22 -5.02 -23.65
N ILE A 92 5.47 -6.13 -23.63
CA ILE A 92 4.08 -6.13 -23.17
C ILE A 92 3.93 -5.60 -21.75
N TYR A 93 4.89 -5.88 -20.86
CA TYR A 93 4.87 -5.36 -19.50
C TYR A 93 5.23 -3.88 -19.47
N PHE A 94 6.15 -3.44 -20.33
CA PHE A 94 6.53 -2.04 -20.43
C PHE A 94 5.39 -1.17 -20.99
N GLU A 95 4.67 -1.66 -21.99
CA GLU A 95 3.47 -1.02 -22.53
C GLU A 95 2.39 -0.87 -21.46
N GLN A 96 2.16 -1.88 -20.63
CA GLN A 96 1.18 -1.81 -19.54
C GLN A 96 1.62 -0.89 -18.41
N PHE A 97 2.93 -0.83 -18.11
CA PHE A 97 3.49 0.17 -17.21
C PHE A 97 3.19 1.59 -17.69
N TRP A 98 3.48 1.91 -18.96
CA TRP A 98 3.21 3.24 -19.52
C TRP A 98 1.72 3.59 -19.57
N LYS A 99 0.84 2.63 -19.88
CA LYS A 99 -0.62 2.85 -19.78
C LYS A 99 -1.06 3.18 -18.36
N SER A 100 -0.47 2.55 -17.35
CA SER A 100 -0.72 2.89 -15.94
C SER A 100 -0.18 4.30 -15.60
N VAL A 101 1.01 4.65 -16.07
CA VAL A 101 1.61 5.98 -15.89
C VAL A 101 0.70 7.05 -16.50
N ASP A 102 0.28 6.88 -17.76
CA ASP A 102 -0.63 7.79 -18.45
C ASP A 102 -1.93 7.99 -17.68
N TRP A 103 -2.51 6.92 -17.14
CA TRP A 103 -3.71 7.03 -16.31
C TRP A 103 -3.45 7.83 -15.03
N VAL A 104 -2.34 7.55 -14.34
CA VAL A 104 -1.95 8.24 -13.10
C VAL A 104 -1.72 9.72 -13.32
N VAL A 105 -1.07 10.10 -14.42
CA VAL A 105 -0.83 11.50 -14.82
C VAL A 105 -2.14 12.24 -15.08
N ASN A 106 -3.05 11.61 -15.84
CA ASN A 106 -4.32 12.23 -16.24
C ASN A 106 -5.33 12.35 -15.09
N GLU A 107 -5.24 11.47 -14.08
CA GLU A 107 -6.19 11.42 -12.96
C GLU A 107 -5.67 12.08 -11.68
N GLN A 108 -4.44 12.60 -11.70
CA GLN A 108 -3.94 13.43 -10.61
C GLN A 108 -4.66 14.77 -10.61
N ASP A 109 -5.27 15.14 -9.50
CA ASP A 109 -5.96 16.42 -9.37
C ASP A 109 -5.00 17.60 -9.13
N GLU A 110 -5.55 18.81 -9.11
CA GLU A 110 -4.77 20.04 -8.96
C GLU A 110 -3.99 20.12 -7.63
N LEU A 111 -4.46 19.40 -6.60
CA LEU A 111 -3.78 19.31 -5.30
C LEU A 111 -2.65 18.27 -5.30
N GLY A 112 -2.48 17.52 -6.39
CA GLY A 112 -1.46 16.47 -6.51
C GLY A 112 -1.94 15.09 -6.08
N GLY A 113 -3.23 14.91 -5.83
CA GLY A 113 -3.78 13.68 -5.26
C GLY A 113 -4.58 12.83 -6.23
N TRP A 114 -4.81 11.59 -5.82
CA TRP A 114 -5.75 10.68 -6.48
C TRP A 114 -6.92 10.36 -5.55
N ASP A 115 -8.16 10.68 -5.96
CA ASP A 115 -9.36 10.35 -5.18
C ASP A 115 -9.57 8.83 -5.13
N VAL A 116 -9.37 8.28 -3.93
CA VAL A 116 -9.54 6.87 -3.59
C VAL A 116 -10.93 6.61 -3.02
N PHE A 117 -11.39 7.45 -2.09
CA PHE A 117 -12.54 7.13 -1.23
C PHE A 117 -13.86 7.78 -1.67
N GLU A 118 -13.85 9.00 -2.21
CA GLU A 118 -15.08 9.62 -2.70
C GLU A 118 -15.55 8.94 -3.99
N ARG A 119 -14.61 8.53 -4.86
CA ARG A 119 -14.87 7.74 -6.08
C ARG A 119 -15.64 6.44 -5.85
N ILE A 120 -15.44 5.81 -4.69
CA ILE A 120 -16.13 4.58 -4.28
C ILE A 120 -17.39 4.85 -3.46
N GLY A 121 -17.79 6.12 -3.33
CA GLY A 121 -18.97 6.56 -2.60
C GLY A 121 -18.81 6.57 -1.08
N SER A 122 -17.58 6.48 -0.56
CA SER A 122 -17.35 6.57 0.88
C SER A 122 -17.56 8.00 1.34
N LYS A 123 -18.42 8.18 2.35
CA LYS A 123 -18.57 9.44 3.09
C LYS A 123 -17.82 9.43 4.43
N LYS A 124 -17.20 8.30 4.76
CA LYS A 124 -16.55 8.07 6.05
C LYS A 124 -15.11 8.56 6.07
N PHE A 125 -14.42 8.37 4.95
CA PHE A 125 -13.00 8.66 4.81
C PHE A 125 -12.83 9.93 3.99
N TYR A 126 -11.81 10.72 4.30
CA TYR A 126 -11.33 11.74 3.38
C TYR A 126 -10.84 11.09 2.08
N LYS A 127 -10.86 11.81 0.95
CA LYS A 127 -10.65 11.21 -0.38
C LYS A 127 -9.26 10.63 -0.67
N TYR A 128 -8.20 11.15 -0.05
CA TYR A 128 -6.83 10.70 -0.31
C TYR A 128 -6.34 9.63 0.68
N SER A 129 -5.35 8.86 0.25
CA SER A 129 -4.69 7.81 1.03
C SER A 129 -3.17 8.00 0.98
N ALA A 130 -2.49 8.02 2.14
CA ALA A 130 -1.03 8.13 2.15
C ALA A 130 -0.34 7.00 1.36
N MET A 131 -0.88 5.78 1.45
CA MET A 131 -0.39 4.64 0.68
C MET A 131 -0.48 4.90 -0.83
N THR A 132 -1.63 5.38 -1.30
CA THR A 132 -1.85 5.64 -2.73
C THR A 132 -0.96 6.79 -3.22
N GLN A 133 -0.81 7.84 -2.41
CA GLN A 133 0.10 8.95 -2.72
C GLN A 133 1.55 8.48 -2.85
N GLY A 134 2.02 7.66 -1.89
CA GLY A 134 3.36 7.11 -1.89
C GLY A 134 3.61 6.18 -3.08
N GLU A 135 2.73 5.21 -3.31
CA GLU A 135 2.86 4.28 -4.45
C GLU A 135 2.79 5.02 -5.80
N GLY A 136 1.92 6.03 -5.92
CA GLY A 136 1.79 6.84 -7.13
C GLY A 136 3.05 7.65 -7.42
N ALA A 137 3.64 8.26 -6.39
CA ALA A 137 4.94 8.92 -6.51
C ALA A 137 6.04 7.93 -6.92
N SER A 138 6.09 6.74 -6.32
CA SER A 138 7.03 5.68 -6.71
C SER A 138 6.88 5.25 -8.17
N LEU A 139 5.66 5.18 -8.70
CA LEU A 139 5.41 4.86 -10.11
C LEU A 139 5.93 5.98 -11.02
N LEU A 140 5.62 7.23 -10.70
CA LEU A 140 6.06 8.40 -11.48
C LEU A 140 7.59 8.55 -11.50
N ILE A 141 8.26 8.33 -10.37
CA ILE A 141 9.74 8.37 -10.32
C ILE A 141 10.36 7.27 -11.18
N ARG A 142 9.72 6.11 -11.33
CA ARG A 142 10.17 5.07 -12.27
C ARG A 142 9.93 5.49 -13.72
N ALA A 143 8.85 6.21 -14.02
CA ALA A 143 8.62 6.76 -15.35
C ALA A 143 9.70 7.80 -15.73
N PHE A 144 10.07 8.67 -14.79
CA PHE A 144 11.18 9.62 -14.94
C PHE A 144 12.50 8.92 -15.28
N GLN A 145 12.81 7.79 -14.64
CA GLN A 145 14.04 7.06 -14.96
C GLN A 145 14.12 6.56 -16.40
N GLU A 146 12.97 6.24 -17.01
CA GLU A 146 12.93 5.63 -18.33
C GLU A 146 13.02 6.65 -19.46
N ASN A 147 12.44 7.85 -19.31
CA ASN A 147 12.41 8.85 -20.38
C ASN A 147 13.03 10.22 -20.02
N GLY A 148 13.42 10.44 -18.76
CA GLY A 148 14.03 11.68 -18.29
C GLY A 148 13.09 12.89 -18.21
N ASP A 149 11.77 12.69 -18.28
CA ASP A 149 10.80 13.79 -18.23
C ASP A 149 10.57 14.28 -16.80
N GLU A 150 11.05 15.49 -16.51
CA GLU A 150 10.94 16.15 -15.21
C GLU A 150 9.49 16.38 -14.77
N GLU A 151 8.50 16.37 -15.67
CA GLU A 151 7.09 16.46 -15.30
C GLU A 151 6.71 15.35 -14.30
N PHE A 152 7.26 14.15 -14.44
CA PHE A 152 7.00 13.07 -13.51
C PHE A 152 7.55 13.32 -12.11
N VAL A 153 8.73 13.94 -12.01
CA VAL A 153 9.32 14.33 -10.72
C VAL A 153 8.45 15.40 -10.06
N ASP A 154 8.00 16.40 -10.81
CA ASP A 154 7.15 17.46 -10.27
C ASP A 154 5.78 16.96 -9.81
N ARG A 155 5.19 16.01 -10.55
CA ARG A 155 3.94 15.34 -10.13
C ARG A 155 4.15 14.46 -8.90
N ALA A 156 5.26 13.75 -8.81
CA ALA A 156 5.62 12.96 -7.64
C ALA A 156 5.84 13.86 -6.40
N LYS A 157 6.49 15.02 -6.55
CA LYS A 157 6.62 16.04 -5.48
C LYS A 157 5.25 16.49 -5.01
N LYS A 158 4.35 16.87 -5.92
CA LYS A 158 2.97 17.27 -5.55
C LYS A 158 2.24 16.17 -4.77
N ALA A 159 2.40 14.92 -5.19
CA ALA A 159 1.78 13.79 -4.50
C ALA A 159 2.30 13.59 -3.08
N ILE A 160 3.62 13.73 -2.87
CA ILE A 160 4.25 13.59 -1.56
C ILE A 160 4.01 14.81 -0.69
N ASP A 161 4.02 16.03 -1.24
CA ASP A 161 3.70 17.26 -0.51
C ASP A 161 2.27 17.21 0.03
N LEU A 162 1.31 16.73 -0.77
CA LEU A 162 -0.06 16.47 -0.32
C LEU A 162 -0.12 15.39 0.76
N MET A 163 0.65 14.31 0.61
CA MET A 163 0.72 13.24 1.61
C MET A 163 1.25 13.77 2.96
N LEU A 164 2.24 14.66 2.93
CA LEU A 164 2.85 15.26 4.12
C LEU A 164 2.05 16.44 4.67
N LEU A 165 1.05 16.92 3.96
CA LEU A 165 0.16 17.97 4.44
C LEU A 165 -0.65 17.45 5.65
N PRO A 166 -0.83 18.24 6.72
CA PRO A 166 -1.62 17.83 7.87
C PRO A 166 -3.05 17.43 7.50
N VAL A 167 -3.61 16.43 8.17
CA VAL A 167 -5.01 16.00 7.97
C VAL A 167 -6.00 17.14 8.16
N GLU A 168 -5.74 18.07 9.08
CA GLU A 168 -6.56 19.26 9.33
C GLU A 168 -6.53 20.27 8.18
N LYS A 169 -5.54 20.14 7.28
CA LYS A 169 -5.36 20.97 6.08
C LYS A 169 -5.72 20.22 4.79
N GLY A 170 -6.33 19.04 4.88
CA GLY A 170 -6.70 18.23 3.71
C GLY A 170 -5.57 17.37 3.15
N GLY A 171 -4.56 17.04 3.95
CA GLY A 171 -3.58 16.01 3.60
C GLY A 171 -3.84 14.68 4.30
N THR A 172 -2.80 13.84 4.40
CA THR A 172 -2.89 12.51 5.01
C THR A 172 -1.89 12.29 6.15
N ALA A 173 -1.14 13.32 6.53
CA ALA A 173 -0.18 13.25 7.62
C ALA A 173 -0.79 13.74 8.94
N ARG A 174 -0.56 13.01 10.03
CA ARG A 174 -0.85 13.47 11.38
C ARG A 174 0.44 13.79 12.11
N TYR A 175 0.52 15.00 12.63
CA TYR A 175 1.63 15.46 13.45
C TYR A 175 1.17 15.52 14.91
N VAL A 176 1.85 14.78 15.78
CA VAL A 176 1.59 14.78 17.23
C VAL A 176 2.92 14.98 17.94
N ASN A 177 3.13 16.14 18.54
CA ASN A 177 4.44 16.56 19.06
C ASN A 177 5.52 16.47 17.97
N ASP A 178 6.56 15.68 18.20
CA ASP A 178 7.68 15.35 17.31
C ASP A 178 7.40 14.13 16.41
N LYS A 179 6.24 13.48 16.54
CA LYS A 179 5.87 12.31 15.72
C LYS A 179 5.18 12.70 14.41
N LEU A 180 5.39 11.87 13.38
CA LEU A 180 4.76 11.96 12.05
C LEU A 180 4.17 10.60 11.69
N PHE A 181 2.85 10.56 11.54
CA PHE A 181 2.09 9.40 11.10
C PHE A 181 1.55 9.62 9.69
N LEU A 182 1.59 8.60 8.83
CA LEU A 182 1.05 8.67 7.47
C LEU A 182 -0.19 7.76 7.40
N GLU A 183 -1.38 8.35 7.20
CA GLU A 183 -2.65 7.62 7.28
C GLU A 183 -3.10 7.09 5.92
N GLU A 184 -3.21 5.77 5.79
CA GLU A 184 -3.83 5.12 4.62
C GLU A 184 -5.30 5.55 4.46
N VAL A 185 -6.01 5.67 5.57
CA VAL A 185 -7.40 6.14 5.67
C VAL A 185 -7.44 7.25 6.71
N VAL A 186 -7.88 8.45 6.30
CA VAL A 186 -8.02 9.57 7.21
C VAL A 186 -9.43 9.58 7.78
N GLU A 187 -9.53 9.51 9.11
CA GLU A 187 -10.76 9.59 9.89
C GLU A 187 -10.61 10.59 11.05
N SER A 188 -11.73 10.92 11.71
CA SER A 188 -11.73 11.73 12.95
C SER A 188 -10.88 11.11 14.06
N LYS A 189 -10.84 9.78 14.15
CA LYS A 189 -9.94 9.02 15.02
C LYS A 189 -8.94 8.26 14.17
N PRO A 190 -7.63 8.37 14.45
CA PRO A 190 -6.62 7.74 13.62
C PRO A 190 -6.71 6.20 13.71
N VAL A 191 -6.81 5.54 12.56
CA VAL A 191 -6.83 4.08 12.45
C VAL A 191 -5.40 3.51 12.44
N LEU A 192 -4.50 4.18 11.71
CA LEU A 192 -3.07 3.83 11.57
C LEU A 192 -2.86 2.39 11.08
N ILE A 193 -3.26 2.14 9.82
CA ILE A 193 -3.02 0.86 9.14
C ILE A 193 -1.52 0.69 8.85
N LEU A 194 -0.94 -0.43 9.30
CA LEU A 194 0.51 -0.59 9.28
C LEU A 194 1.08 -0.68 7.85
N ASN A 195 0.52 -1.54 7.00
CA ASN A 195 1.04 -1.71 5.64
C ASN A 195 0.98 -0.41 4.84
N GLY A 196 -0.13 0.33 4.92
CA GLY A 196 -0.29 1.57 4.15
C GLY A 196 0.66 2.65 4.60
N TRP A 197 0.97 2.73 5.90
CA TRP A 197 2.02 3.61 6.40
C TRP A 197 3.38 3.23 5.82
N ILE A 198 3.75 1.94 5.81
CA ILE A 198 5.06 1.52 5.26
C ILE A 198 5.15 1.77 3.74
N PHE A 199 4.07 1.54 2.99
CA PHE A 199 4.05 1.87 1.56
C PHE A 199 4.18 3.39 1.31
N ALA A 200 3.59 4.22 2.16
CA ALA A 200 3.78 5.67 2.10
C ALA A 200 5.25 6.07 2.34
N VAL A 201 5.94 5.40 3.28
CA VAL A 201 7.38 5.57 3.52
C VAL A 201 8.22 5.27 2.28
N PHE A 202 7.86 4.25 1.50
CA PHE A 202 8.57 3.90 0.27
C PHE A 202 8.47 4.99 -0.80
N GLY A 203 7.29 5.58 -1.00
CA GLY A 203 7.13 6.72 -1.90
C GLY A 203 7.92 7.95 -1.46
N LEU A 204 7.92 8.24 -0.16
CA LEU A 204 8.71 9.32 0.42
C LEU A 204 10.22 9.09 0.23
N TYR A 205 10.67 7.83 0.32
CA TYR A 205 12.07 7.49 0.08
C TYR A 205 12.44 7.59 -1.41
N ASP A 206 11.56 7.18 -2.32
CA ASP A 206 11.80 7.32 -3.77
C ASP A 206 11.91 8.79 -4.20
N ILE A 207 11.03 9.68 -3.71
CA ILE A 207 11.15 11.11 -4.04
C ILE A 207 12.42 11.73 -3.44
N PHE A 208 12.81 11.31 -2.23
CA PHE A 208 14.07 11.76 -1.62
C PHE A 208 15.26 11.34 -2.47
N LYS A 209 15.33 10.08 -2.93
CA LYS A 209 16.40 9.62 -3.82
C LYS A 209 16.43 10.38 -5.15
N ALA A 210 15.27 10.68 -5.72
CA ALA A 210 15.18 11.38 -7.00
C ALA A 210 15.61 12.85 -6.91
N THR A 211 15.33 13.53 -5.80
CA THR A 211 15.49 14.98 -5.68
C THR A 211 16.63 15.41 -4.77
N SER A 212 17.06 14.53 -3.85
CA SER A 212 17.95 14.86 -2.72
C SER A 212 17.46 16.03 -1.85
N ASP A 213 16.17 16.36 -1.88
CA ASP A 213 15.59 17.45 -1.08
C ASP A 213 15.60 17.11 0.42
N GLY A 214 16.23 17.99 1.21
CA GLY A 214 16.37 17.82 2.66
C GLY A 214 15.03 17.75 3.41
N ARG A 215 13.96 18.35 2.88
CA ARG A 215 12.61 18.30 3.49
C ARG A 215 12.06 16.87 3.50
N TYR A 216 12.22 16.14 2.39
CA TYR A 216 11.80 14.74 2.31
C TYR A 216 12.66 13.84 3.19
N LYS A 217 13.97 14.13 3.29
CA LYS A 217 14.86 13.42 4.20
C LYS A 217 14.44 13.58 5.67
N GLU A 218 14.11 14.80 6.09
CA GLU A 218 13.66 15.09 7.45
C GLU A 218 12.33 14.39 7.76
N ALA A 219 11.35 14.51 6.86
CA ALA A 219 10.07 13.82 7.00
C ALA A 219 10.24 12.30 7.05
N LEU A 220 11.12 11.74 6.21
CA LEU A 220 11.43 10.31 6.18
C LEU A 220 12.00 9.84 7.50
N GLN A 221 13.01 10.54 8.03
CA GLN A 221 13.60 10.20 9.32
C GLN A 221 12.55 10.26 10.44
N ARG A 222 11.77 11.35 10.48
CA ARG A 222 10.73 11.56 11.49
C ARG A 222 9.67 10.46 11.47
N THR A 223 9.19 10.07 10.29
CA THR A 223 8.20 8.99 10.20
C THR A 223 8.78 7.61 10.49
N LEU A 224 10.06 7.36 10.19
CA LEU A 224 10.74 6.10 10.53
C LEU A 224 10.92 5.96 12.04
N ASP A 225 11.34 7.02 12.72
CA ASP A 225 11.44 7.03 14.19
C ASP A 225 10.07 6.87 14.84
N THR A 226 9.05 7.54 14.29
CA THR A 226 7.67 7.36 14.76
C THR A 226 7.21 5.92 14.57
N LEU A 227 7.41 5.33 13.39
CA LEU A 227 7.01 3.96 13.10
C LEU A 227 7.70 2.97 14.05
N LYS A 228 9.02 3.09 14.23
CA LYS A 228 9.83 2.30 15.15
C LYS A 228 9.24 2.31 16.56
N ASP A 229 8.94 3.49 17.08
CA ASP A 229 8.40 3.68 18.43
C ASP A 229 6.98 3.14 18.58
N GLU A 230 6.24 2.97 17.48
CA GLU A 230 4.83 2.58 17.49
C GLU A 230 4.62 1.09 17.19
N LEU A 231 5.64 0.37 16.70
CA LEU A 231 5.53 -1.03 16.30
C LEU A 231 5.04 -1.96 17.42
N TYR A 232 5.37 -1.67 18.68
CA TYR A 232 4.89 -2.47 19.81
C TYR A 232 3.37 -2.49 19.93
N LYS A 233 2.67 -1.43 19.47
CA LYS A 233 1.20 -1.36 19.49
C LYS A 233 0.55 -2.29 18.46
N TYR A 234 1.32 -2.76 17.48
CA TYR A 234 0.86 -3.74 16.49
C TYR A 234 1.14 -5.18 16.91
N ASP A 235 1.68 -5.44 18.09
CA ASP A 235 2.05 -6.78 18.54
C ASP A 235 1.07 -7.31 19.58
N THR A 236 0.47 -8.49 19.34
CA THR A 236 -0.47 -9.12 20.28
C THR A 236 0.19 -10.10 21.25
N GLY A 237 1.50 -10.32 21.11
CA GLY A 237 2.28 -11.37 21.77
C GLY A 237 2.24 -12.74 21.06
N TYR A 238 1.37 -12.90 20.07
CA TYR A 238 1.24 -14.15 19.30
C TYR A 238 0.94 -13.93 17.81
N TRP A 239 0.70 -12.70 17.38
CA TRP A 239 0.40 -12.32 16.00
C TRP A 239 0.58 -10.79 15.84
N SER A 240 0.38 -10.25 14.64
CA SER A 240 0.30 -8.80 14.44
C SER A 240 -1.14 -8.29 14.36
N TYR A 241 -1.37 -7.06 14.82
CA TYR A 241 -2.52 -6.26 14.43
C TYR A 241 -2.31 -5.69 13.02
N TYR A 242 -3.42 -5.46 12.33
CA TYR A 242 -3.51 -4.76 11.04
C TYR A 242 -3.40 -3.25 11.23
N ASP A 243 -4.05 -2.74 12.28
CA ASP A 243 -4.15 -1.34 12.62
C ASP A 243 -4.06 -1.13 14.14
N GLN A 244 -3.94 0.11 14.60
CA GLN A 244 -3.89 0.43 16.03
C GLN A 244 -5.28 0.41 16.71
N CYS A 245 -6.36 0.11 15.96
CA CYS A 245 -7.70 -0.09 16.50
C CYS A 245 -7.90 -1.53 17.06
N GLY A 246 -6.88 -2.38 16.98
CA GLY A 246 -6.93 -3.75 17.49
C GLY A 246 -7.51 -4.77 16.51
N ASN A 247 -7.65 -4.42 15.22
CA ASN A 247 -8.04 -5.38 14.20
C ASN A 247 -6.89 -6.36 13.96
N LEU A 248 -7.11 -7.66 14.13
CA LEU A 248 -6.04 -8.64 13.95
C LEU A 248 -5.67 -8.75 12.47
N ALA A 249 -4.38 -8.84 12.13
CA ALA A 249 -3.97 -9.06 10.74
C ALA A 249 -4.45 -10.44 10.25
N SER A 250 -4.94 -10.50 9.01
CA SER A 250 -5.18 -11.80 8.36
C SER A 250 -3.85 -12.53 8.13
N PRO A 251 -3.86 -13.85 7.84
CA PRO A 251 -2.65 -14.57 7.43
C PRO A 251 -1.90 -13.92 6.27
N PHE A 252 -2.63 -13.28 5.35
CA PHE A 252 -2.04 -12.50 4.28
C PHE A 252 -1.31 -11.26 4.81
N TYR A 253 -2.00 -10.39 5.57
CA TYR A 253 -1.40 -9.14 6.07
C TYR A 253 -0.24 -9.39 7.04
N HIS A 254 -0.30 -10.43 7.87
CA HIS A 254 0.82 -10.75 8.75
C HIS A 254 2.09 -11.09 7.97
N LYS A 255 1.98 -11.89 6.89
CA LYS A 255 3.10 -12.18 5.99
C LYS A 255 3.58 -10.92 5.27
N LEU A 256 2.65 -10.08 4.82
CA LEU A 256 3.00 -8.80 4.21
C LEU A 256 3.78 -7.92 5.18
N HIS A 257 3.33 -7.78 6.42
CA HIS A 257 4.03 -6.99 7.44
C HIS A 257 5.46 -7.49 7.67
N ILE A 258 5.66 -8.81 7.75
CA ILE A 258 7.00 -9.42 7.85
C ILE A 258 7.86 -9.01 6.65
N ALA A 259 7.36 -9.15 5.42
CA ALA A 259 8.11 -8.77 4.23
C ALA A 259 8.44 -7.26 4.20
N LEU A 260 7.49 -6.40 4.59
CA LEU A 260 7.69 -4.95 4.64
C LEU A 260 8.73 -4.54 5.70
N LEU A 261 8.73 -5.19 6.86
CA LEU A 261 9.73 -4.93 7.91
C LEU A 261 11.13 -5.38 7.51
N GLU A 262 11.26 -6.50 6.80
CA GLU A 262 12.56 -6.91 6.23
C GLU A 262 13.08 -5.84 5.26
N VAL A 263 12.22 -5.33 4.36
CA VAL A 263 12.62 -4.27 3.44
C VAL A 263 13.01 -2.98 4.17
N LEU A 264 12.24 -2.55 5.18
CA LEU A 264 12.61 -1.38 5.99
C LEU A 264 13.97 -1.56 6.67
N TYR A 265 14.25 -2.74 7.22
CA TYR A 265 15.56 -3.05 7.78
C TYR A 265 16.65 -3.01 6.71
N GLU A 266 16.40 -3.60 5.54
CA GLU A 266 17.36 -3.63 4.44
C GLU A 266 17.72 -2.26 3.88
N LEU A 267 16.77 -1.31 3.88
CA LEU A 267 16.95 0.05 3.39
C LEU A 267 17.58 0.99 4.42
N PHE A 268 17.15 0.90 5.68
CA PHE A 268 17.47 1.90 6.71
C PHE A 268 18.34 1.36 7.85
N ASN A 269 18.70 0.07 7.83
CA ASN A 269 19.55 -0.59 8.82
C ASN A 269 19.10 -0.36 10.27
N THR A 270 17.79 -0.27 10.50
CA THR A 270 17.18 -0.02 11.82
C THR A 270 16.83 -1.35 12.50
N ILE A 271 17.56 -1.70 13.56
CA ILE A 271 17.53 -3.04 14.18
C ILE A 271 16.17 -3.44 14.76
N GLU A 272 15.37 -2.46 15.16
CA GLU A 272 14.03 -2.64 15.69
C GLU A 272 13.10 -3.29 14.65
N PHE A 273 13.22 -2.90 13.37
CA PHE A 273 12.44 -3.51 12.29
C PHE A 273 12.78 -5.00 12.14
N LYS A 274 14.07 -5.35 12.17
CA LYS A 274 14.52 -6.74 12.13
C LYS A 274 14.02 -7.52 13.35
N THR A 275 14.10 -6.94 14.54
CA THR A 275 13.69 -7.59 15.79
C THR A 275 12.19 -7.91 15.79
N VAL A 276 11.35 -6.94 15.40
CA VAL A 276 9.89 -7.16 15.30
C VAL A 276 9.59 -8.17 14.20
N LYS A 277 10.29 -8.10 13.07
CA LYS A 277 10.13 -9.07 11.98
C LYS A 277 10.44 -10.50 12.43
N GLU A 278 11.60 -10.76 13.03
CA GLU A 278 11.99 -12.10 13.50
C GLU A 278 11.01 -12.63 14.55
N LYS A 279 10.54 -11.75 15.43
CA LYS A 279 9.49 -12.06 16.40
C LYS A 279 8.19 -12.49 15.71
N TRP A 280 7.74 -11.77 14.69
CA TRP A 280 6.52 -12.12 13.92
C TRP A 280 6.72 -13.37 13.04
N GLU A 281 7.90 -13.61 12.49
CA GLU A 281 8.24 -14.88 11.82
C GLU A 281 8.12 -16.08 12.77
N SER A 282 8.56 -15.92 14.03
CA SER A 282 8.37 -16.95 15.07
C SER A 282 6.89 -17.23 15.37
N TYR A 283 6.02 -16.24 15.16
CA TYR A 283 4.58 -16.39 15.36
C TYR A 283 3.96 -17.17 14.21
N LEU A 284 4.37 -16.86 12.97
CA LEU A 284 3.94 -17.53 11.76
C LEU A 284 4.35 -19.02 11.72
N SER A 285 5.55 -19.34 12.21
CA SER A 285 6.07 -20.71 12.27
C SER A 285 5.46 -21.54 13.40
N ASN A 286 4.96 -20.91 14.46
CA ASN A 286 4.32 -21.60 15.58
C ASN A 286 2.85 -21.96 15.30
N LYS A 287 2.55 -23.27 15.22
CA LYS A 287 1.20 -23.79 14.91
C LYS A 287 0.14 -23.31 15.91
N PHE A 288 0.43 -23.24 17.21
CA PHE A 288 -0.54 -22.80 18.22
C PHE A 288 -0.88 -21.32 18.06
N LYS A 289 0.14 -20.47 17.87
CA LYS A 289 -0.04 -19.03 17.64
C LYS A 289 -0.85 -18.76 16.38
N ARG A 290 -0.54 -19.45 15.28
CA ARG A 290 -1.28 -19.36 14.02
C ARG A 290 -2.74 -19.79 14.16
N THR A 291 -3.01 -20.91 14.85
CA THR A 291 -4.39 -21.38 15.11
C THR A 291 -5.15 -20.39 15.97
N ARG A 292 -4.53 -19.85 17.04
CA ARG A 292 -5.13 -18.81 17.88
C ARG A 292 -5.48 -17.57 17.05
N ALA A 293 -4.56 -17.10 16.22
CA ALA A 293 -4.79 -15.94 15.36
C ALA A 293 -5.95 -16.16 14.38
N PHE A 294 -6.04 -17.35 13.78
CA PHE A 294 -7.15 -17.71 12.90
C PHE A 294 -8.50 -17.67 13.63
N ILE A 295 -8.61 -18.27 14.82
CA ILE A 295 -9.84 -18.28 15.63
C ILE A 295 -10.24 -16.86 16.02
N VAL A 296 -9.31 -16.06 16.53
CA VAL A 296 -9.59 -14.67 16.93
C VAL A 296 -10.02 -13.83 15.74
N LYS A 297 -9.36 -13.99 14.57
CA LYS A 297 -9.76 -13.26 13.36
C LYS A 297 -11.15 -13.67 12.87
N ALA A 298 -11.45 -14.97 12.91
CA ALA A 298 -12.78 -15.47 12.56
C ALA A 298 -13.85 -14.90 13.49
N TYR A 299 -13.58 -14.84 14.80
CA TYR A 299 -14.48 -14.23 15.78
C TYR A 299 -14.68 -12.73 15.53
N GLN A 300 -13.61 -11.95 15.30
CA GLN A 300 -13.71 -10.53 14.94
C GLN A 300 -14.58 -10.34 13.70
N LYS A 301 -14.43 -11.21 12.69
CA LYS A 301 -15.24 -11.18 11.46
C LYS A 301 -16.73 -11.44 11.69
N ILE A 302 -17.07 -12.28 12.67
CA ILE A 302 -18.47 -12.60 13.02
C ILE A 302 -19.09 -11.43 13.78
N LYS A 303 -18.36 -10.85 14.74
CA LYS A 303 -18.82 -9.73 15.55
C LYS A 303 -18.94 -8.43 14.75
N GLU A 304 -17.98 -8.20 13.87
CA GLU A 304 -17.85 -7.00 13.04
C GLU A 304 -17.61 -7.45 11.60
N PRO A 305 -18.68 -7.76 10.83
CA PRO A 305 -18.55 -8.22 9.45
C PRO A 305 -17.87 -7.22 8.50
N GLY A 306 -17.65 -5.99 8.99
CA GLY A 306 -17.13 -4.84 8.26
C GLY A 306 -18.17 -4.30 7.29
N GLU A 307 -18.28 -2.98 7.18
CA GLU A 307 -18.73 -2.38 5.94
C GLU A 307 -17.64 -2.65 4.92
N VAL A 308 -17.73 -3.80 4.25
CA VAL A 308 -16.89 -4.05 3.10
C VAL A 308 -17.28 -2.96 2.10
N VAL A 309 -16.37 -2.02 1.84
CA VAL A 309 -16.42 -1.28 0.57
C VAL A 309 -16.27 -2.36 -0.49
N LEU A 310 -17.41 -2.77 -1.01
CA LEU A 310 -17.57 -3.94 -1.86
C LEU A 310 -17.19 -3.55 -3.27
N ILE A 311 -15.89 -3.36 -3.45
CA ILE A 311 -15.29 -3.42 -4.75
C ILE A 311 -15.15 -4.90 -5.10
N LYS A 312 -15.82 -5.31 -6.17
CA LYS A 312 -15.79 -6.65 -6.74
C LYS A 312 -14.58 -6.79 -7.65
#